data_AF-A0A4S4JWK3-F1
#
_entry.id   AF-A0A4S4JWK3-F1
#
_cell.length_a   1.000
_cell.length_b   1.000
_cell.length_c   1.000
_cell.angle_alpha   90.00
_cell.angle_beta   90.00
_cell.angle_gamma   90.00
#
_symmetry.space_group_name_H-M   'P 1'
#
loop_
_entity.id
_entity.type
_entity.pdbx_description
1 polymer ?
#
loop_
_entity_poly.entity_id
_entity_poly.type
_entity_poly.pdbx_seq_one_letter_code
_entity_poly.pdbx_strand_id
1 'polypeptide(L)'
;MFRNKEVRILLIVQMSMAAIAVLFVYFFSVEAAIIVTILSILFIGSYLVFNYWRYDEIKNLSGYLRKINAGHYSLDVRDNQEGELSILKNDIYKVTLRLSEYSSGLEADKQKLTDAISDISHQIKTPLTSMTVMSDLLSNPQLDPVKRKEFTQNIQMQLERMDWLVSSLLKLSKIDAGTIQFKKETINLHKLMNEALKPMLIPMELKEILIEIKGQEGATFSGDFNWTKEALINLIKNAVEHTPIGGKIEIEYLENSL
;
A
#
# COMPACT_ATOMS: atom_id res chain seq x y z
N MET A 1 -30.56 -30.54 6.18
CA MET A 1 -31.83 -29.79 6.29
C MET A 1 -32.48 -29.93 7.67
N PHE A 2 -32.84 -31.15 8.12
CA PHE A 2 -33.47 -31.37 9.44
C PHE A 2 -32.62 -31.05 10.68
N ARG A 3 -31.32 -30.77 10.52
CA ARG A 3 -30.42 -30.42 11.63
C ARG A 3 -30.54 -28.96 12.07
N ASN A 4 -31.15 -28.10 11.24
CA ASN A 4 -31.33 -26.69 11.59
C ASN A 4 -32.61 -26.50 12.41
N LYS A 5 -32.48 -25.91 13.60
CA LYS A 5 -33.55 -25.79 14.58
C LYS A 5 -34.70 -24.91 14.06
N GLU A 6 -34.37 -23.86 13.33
CA GLU A 6 -35.33 -22.88 12.79
C GLU A 6 -36.26 -23.51 11.73
N VAL A 7 -35.69 -24.21 10.75
CA VAL A 7 -36.49 -24.90 9.71
C VAL A 7 -37.41 -25.95 10.35
N ARG A 8 -36.92 -26.67 11.38
CA ARG A 8 -37.72 -27.66 12.09
C ARG A 8 -38.89 -27.02 12.83
N ILE A 9 -38.65 -25.91 13.54
CA ILE A 9 -39.71 -25.17 14.24
C ILE A 9 -40.75 -24.66 13.24
N LEU A 10 -40.29 -24.05 12.13
CA LEU A 10 -41.19 -23.47 11.13
C LEU A 10 -42.04 -24.55 10.43
N LEU A 11 -41.46 -25.71 10.13
CA LEU A 11 -42.21 -26.87 9.62
C LEU A 11 -43.23 -27.40 10.62
N ILE A 12 -42.90 -27.48 11.91
CA ILE A 12 -43.85 -27.92 12.94
C ILE A 12 -45.02 -26.95 13.03
N VAL A 13 -44.76 -25.64 13.00
CA VAL A 13 -45.80 -24.60 13.01
C VAL A 13 -46.70 -24.70 11.78
N GLN A 14 -46.11 -24.85 10.58
CA GLN A 14 -46.87 -25.02 9.33
C GLN A 14 -47.73 -26.29 9.33
N MET A 15 -47.18 -27.42 9.79
CA MET A 15 -47.95 -28.67 9.91
C MET A 15 -49.09 -28.54 10.93
N SER A 16 -48.84 -27.85 12.04
CA SER A 16 -49.87 -27.61 13.08
C SER A 16 -50.99 -26.71 12.55
N MET A 17 -50.65 -25.62 11.86
CA MET A 17 -51.62 -24.74 11.21
C MET A 17 -52.43 -25.47 10.13
N ALA A 18 -51.78 -26.29 9.29
CA ALA A 18 -52.46 -27.09 8.27
C ALA A 18 -53.44 -28.10 8.90
N ALA A 19 -53.03 -28.78 9.98
CA ALA A 19 -53.89 -29.73 10.68
C ALA A 19 -55.14 -29.05 11.28
N ILE A 20 -54.98 -27.89 11.90
CA ILE A 20 -56.10 -27.10 12.44
C ILE A 20 -57.05 -26.66 11.32
N ALA A 21 -56.51 -26.18 10.19
CA ALA A 21 -57.31 -25.75 9.04
C ALA A 21 -58.13 -26.91 8.44
N VAL A 22 -57.52 -28.09 8.27
CA VAL A 22 -58.22 -29.28 7.76
C VAL A 22 -59.33 -29.73 8.71
N LEU A 23 -59.05 -29.77 10.03
CA LEU A 23 -60.05 -30.12 11.05
C LEU A 23 -61.22 -29.15 11.05
N PHE A 24 -60.96 -27.85 10.95
CA PHE A 24 -62.01 -26.84 10.92
C PHE A 24 -62.92 -26.97 9.70
N VAL A 25 -62.35 -27.16 8.50
CA VAL A 25 -63.12 -27.30 7.26
C VAL A 25 -63.89 -28.62 7.21
N TYR A 26 -63.35 -29.68 7.82
CA TYR A 26 -64.01 -30.97 7.92
C TYR A 26 -65.37 -30.90 8.63
N PHE A 27 -65.56 -29.99 9.59
CA PHE A 27 -66.87 -29.79 10.24
C PHE A 27 -67.96 -29.24 9.31
N PHE A 28 -67.58 -28.59 8.20
CA PHE A 28 -68.51 -28.00 7.25
C PHE A 28 -68.70 -28.87 6.00
N SER A 29 -67.62 -29.41 5.42
CA SER A 29 -67.67 -30.25 4.21
C SER A 29 -66.43 -31.13 4.06
N VAL A 30 -66.64 -32.41 3.76
CA VAL A 30 -65.57 -33.39 3.51
C VAL A 30 -64.84 -33.10 2.19
N GLU A 31 -65.56 -32.71 1.15
CA GLU A 31 -64.98 -32.37 -0.16
C GLU A 31 -64.02 -31.18 -0.04
N ALA A 32 -64.39 -30.17 0.75
CA ALA A 32 -63.54 -29.01 1.01
C ALA A 32 -62.28 -29.38 1.81
N ALA A 33 -62.37 -30.32 2.76
CA ALA A 33 -61.23 -30.77 3.57
C ALA A 33 -60.16 -31.48 2.72
N ILE A 34 -60.56 -32.25 1.70
CA ILE A 34 -59.63 -32.91 0.77
C ILE A 34 -58.83 -31.86 -0.02
N ILE A 35 -59.51 -30.84 -0.56
CA ILE A 35 -58.87 -29.76 -1.32
C ILE A 35 -57.84 -29.02 -0.47
N VAL A 36 -58.20 -28.65 0.77
CA VAL A 36 -57.30 -27.95 1.71
C VAL A 36 -56.09 -28.80 2.07
N THR A 37 -56.26 -30.12 2.20
CA THR A 37 -55.16 -31.04 2.48
C THR A 37 -54.16 -31.08 1.34
N ILE A 38 -54.63 -31.20 0.09
CA ILE A 38 -53.77 -31.22 -1.10
C ILE A 38 -53.00 -29.90 -1.24
N LEU A 39 -53.68 -28.76 -1.07
CA LEU A 39 -53.04 -27.44 -1.13
C LEU A 39 -51.98 -27.27 -0.03
N SER A 40 -52.25 -27.76 1.17
CA SER A 40 -51.31 -27.71 2.29
C SER A 40 -50.05 -28.52 2.00
N ILE A 41 -50.19 -29.72 1.42
CA ILE A 41 -49.06 -30.57 1.02
C ILE A 41 -48.22 -29.89 -0.06
N LEU A 42 -48.85 -29.30 -1.08
CA LEU A 42 -48.15 -28.57 -2.14
C LEU A 42 -47.40 -27.36 -1.59
N PHE A 43 -48.01 -26.61 -0.68
CA PHE A 43 -47.40 -25.44 -0.04
C PHE A 43 -46.17 -25.82 0.79
N ILE A 44 -46.29 -26.86 1.64
CA ILE A 44 -45.18 -27.37 2.45
C ILE A 44 -44.08 -27.94 1.55
N GLY A 45 -44.42 -28.66 0.48
CA GLY A 45 -43.46 -29.19 -0.49
C GLY A 45 -42.65 -28.10 -1.18
N SER A 46 -43.32 -27.08 -1.72
CA SER A 46 -42.67 -25.90 -2.33
C SER A 46 -41.76 -25.17 -1.34
N TYR A 47 -42.24 -24.96 -0.11
CA TYR A 47 -41.46 -24.37 0.98
C TYR A 47 -40.18 -25.17 1.28
N LEU A 48 -40.28 -26.50 1.36
CA LEU A 48 -39.12 -27.37 1.60
C LEU A 48 -38.08 -27.25 0.48
N VAL A 49 -38.51 -27.29 -0.78
CA VAL A 49 -37.61 -27.17 -1.94
C VAL A 49 -36.90 -25.81 -1.94
N PHE A 50 -37.65 -24.72 -1.74
CA PHE A 50 -37.08 -23.37 -1.69
C PHE A 50 -36.06 -23.21 -0.56
N ASN A 51 -36.34 -23.74 0.63
CA ASN A 51 -35.40 -23.72 1.74
C ASN A 51 -34.18 -24.58 1.48
N TYR A 52 -34.35 -25.78 0.91
CA TYR A 52 -33.23 -26.65 0.58
C TYR A 52 -32.23 -25.95 -0.34
N TRP A 53 -32.72 -25.33 -1.42
CA TRP A 53 -31.87 -24.60 -2.36
C TRP A 53 -31.13 -23.43 -1.68
N ARG A 54 -31.86 -22.59 -0.91
CA ARG A 54 -31.24 -21.47 -0.17
C ARG A 54 -30.16 -21.91 0.81
N TYR A 55 -30.37 -23.02 1.53
CA TYR A 55 -29.40 -23.52 2.49
C TYR A 55 -28.15 -24.09 1.83
N ASP A 56 -28.30 -24.75 0.68
CA ASP A 56 -27.15 -25.25 -0.07
C ASP A 56 -26.29 -24.10 -0.59
N GLU A 57 -26.92 -23.04 -1.11
CA GLU A 57 -26.21 -21.85 -1.57
C GLU A 57 -25.42 -21.16 -0.43
N ILE A 58 -26.03 -20.98 0.74
CA ILE A 58 -25.35 -20.41 1.92
C ILE A 58 -24.17 -21.28 2.35
N LYS A 59 -24.32 -22.61 2.30
CA LYS A 59 -23.23 -23.54 2.60
C LYS A 59 -22.08 -23.38 1.60
N ASN A 60 -22.39 -23.18 0.32
CA ASN A 60 -21.39 -22.91 -0.72
C ASN A 60 -20.68 -21.57 -0.45
N LEU A 61 -21.41 -20.48 -0.16
CA LEU A 61 -20.83 -19.19 0.27
C LEU A 61 -19.89 -19.34 1.47
N SER A 62 -20.30 -20.09 2.49
CA SER A 62 -19.44 -20.39 3.64
C SER A 62 -18.16 -21.14 3.25
N GLY A 63 -18.26 -22.07 2.30
CA GLY A 63 -17.11 -22.77 1.71
C GLY A 63 -16.17 -21.82 0.97
N TYR A 64 -16.71 -20.87 0.19
CA TYR A 64 -15.92 -19.83 -0.48
C TYR A 64 -15.16 -18.96 0.53
N LEU A 65 -15.83 -18.48 1.58
CA LEU A 65 -15.19 -17.68 2.64
C LEU A 65 -14.04 -18.42 3.34
N ARG A 66 -14.18 -19.74 3.56
CA ARG A 66 -13.09 -20.54 4.13
C ARG A 66 -11.86 -20.60 3.21
N LYS A 67 -12.06 -20.67 1.88
CA LYS A 67 -10.95 -20.65 0.91
C LYS A 67 -10.25 -19.29 0.88
N ILE A 68 -11.01 -18.20 0.95
CA ILE A 68 -10.48 -16.84 1.02
C ILE A 68 -9.63 -16.65 2.29
N ASN A 69 -10.12 -17.13 3.44
CA ASN A 69 -9.36 -17.11 4.69
C ASN A 69 -8.07 -17.95 4.64
N ALA A 70 -7.99 -18.94 3.76
CA ALA A 70 -6.78 -19.72 3.53
C ALA A 70 -5.82 -19.06 2.51
N GLY A 71 -6.15 -17.87 2.00
CA GLY A 71 -5.32 -17.12 1.03
C GLY A 71 -5.64 -17.39 -0.44
N HIS A 72 -6.73 -18.10 -0.74
CA HIS A 72 -7.15 -18.38 -2.13
C HIS A 72 -8.21 -17.37 -2.61
N TYR A 73 -7.78 -16.36 -3.37
CA TYR A 73 -8.64 -15.25 -3.82
C TYR A 73 -9.28 -15.44 -5.22
N SER A 74 -8.97 -16.54 -5.93
CA SER A 74 -9.32 -16.73 -7.36
C SER A 74 -10.72 -17.29 -7.65
N LEU A 75 -11.71 -16.99 -6.81
CA LEU A 75 -13.03 -17.61 -6.89
C LEU A 75 -14.02 -16.67 -7.58
N ASP A 76 -14.50 -17.07 -8.77
CA ASP A 76 -15.61 -16.40 -9.43
C ASP A 76 -16.91 -16.82 -8.75
N VAL A 77 -17.44 -15.90 -7.94
CA VAL A 77 -18.71 -16.07 -7.22
C VAL A 77 -19.77 -15.20 -7.90
N ARG A 78 -19.68 -14.85 -9.18
CA ARG A 78 -20.74 -14.06 -9.82
C ARG A 78 -21.94 -14.95 -10.16
N ASP A 79 -23.14 -14.39 -10.03
CA ASP A 79 -24.33 -14.85 -10.73
C ASP A 79 -25.12 -13.62 -11.22
N ASN A 80 -26.04 -13.85 -12.16
CA ASN A 80 -26.93 -12.82 -12.69
C ASN A 80 -28.36 -13.01 -12.15
N GLN A 81 -28.49 -13.52 -10.93
CA GLN A 81 -29.79 -13.80 -10.34
C GLN A 81 -30.25 -12.60 -9.49
N GLU A 82 -31.54 -12.32 -9.47
CA GLU A 82 -32.08 -11.31 -8.56
C GLU A 82 -32.24 -11.87 -7.14
N GLY A 83 -32.09 -11.00 -6.13
CA GLY A 83 -32.38 -11.30 -4.72
C GLY A 83 -31.21 -11.04 -3.77
N GLU A 84 -31.54 -10.95 -2.48
CA GLU A 84 -30.61 -10.65 -1.37
C GLU A 84 -29.34 -11.52 -1.36
N LEU A 85 -29.49 -12.79 -1.75
CA LEU A 85 -28.39 -13.74 -1.76
C LEU A 85 -27.39 -13.45 -2.87
N SER A 86 -27.85 -12.98 -4.04
CA SER A 86 -26.96 -12.52 -5.12
C SER A 86 -26.25 -11.22 -4.74
N ILE A 87 -26.95 -10.28 -4.08
CA ILE A 87 -26.33 -9.06 -3.55
C ILE A 87 -25.18 -9.41 -2.60
N LEU A 88 -25.43 -10.30 -1.63
CA LEU A 88 -24.41 -10.76 -0.70
C LEU A 88 -23.22 -11.41 -1.42
N LYS A 89 -23.49 -12.21 -2.46
CA LYS A 89 -22.48 -12.87 -3.28
C LYS A 89 -21.56 -11.86 -3.99
N ASN A 90 -22.16 -10.83 -4.58
CA ASN A 90 -21.45 -9.74 -5.25
C ASN A 90 -20.62 -8.92 -4.26
N ASP A 91 -21.15 -8.63 -3.07
CA ASP A 91 -20.41 -7.90 -2.04
C ASP A 91 -19.23 -8.70 -1.48
N ILE A 92 -19.40 -10.01 -1.25
CA ILE A 92 -18.28 -10.92 -0.92
C ILE A 92 -17.24 -10.89 -2.02
N TYR A 93 -17.65 -10.95 -3.29
CA TYR A 93 -16.73 -10.88 -4.43
C TYR A 93 -15.94 -9.56 -4.44
N LYS A 94 -16.59 -8.40 -4.29
CA LYS A 94 -15.92 -7.09 -4.22
C LYS A 94 -14.92 -7.01 -3.06
N VAL A 95 -15.28 -7.51 -1.88
CA VAL A 95 -14.38 -7.54 -0.72
C VAL A 95 -13.19 -8.45 -1.00
N THR A 96 -13.42 -9.62 -1.60
CA THR A 96 -12.36 -10.57 -1.97
C THR A 96 -11.39 -9.94 -2.96
N LEU A 97 -11.88 -9.22 -3.97
CA LEU A 97 -11.06 -8.51 -4.94
C LEU A 97 -10.17 -7.46 -4.27
N ARG A 98 -10.76 -6.61 -3.41
CA ARG A 98 -10.00 -5.61 -2.64
C ARG A 98 -8.93 -6.24 -1.74
N LEU A 99 -9.26 -7.36 -1.08
CA LEU A 99 -8.29 -8.09 -0.25
C LEU A 99 -7.15 -8.66 -1.09
N SER A 100 -7.45 -9.20 -2.27
CA SER A 100 -6.44 -9.70 -3.20
C SER A 100 -5.53 -8.58 -3.71
N GLU A 101 -6.09 -7.42 -4.04
CA GLU A 101 -5.34 -6.22 -4.45
C GLU A 101 -4.44 -5.73 -3.33
N TYR A 102 -4.95 -5.61 -2.10
CA TYR A 102 -4.16 -5.22 -0.94
C TYR A 102 -3.07 -6.24 -0.60
N SER A 103 -3.37 -7.53 -0.65
CA SER A 103 -2.38 -8.59 -0.41
C SER A 103 -1.26 -8.55 -1.45
N SER A 104 -1.60 -8.32 -2.72
CA SER A 104 -0.62 -8.24 -3.81
C SER A 104 0.24 -6.97 -3.68
N GLY A 105 -0.38 -5.84 -3.32
CA GLY A 105 0.34 -4.60 -3.03
C GLY A 105 1.31 -4.74 -1.86
N LEU A 106 0.87 -5.36 -0.76
CA LEU A 106 1.71 -5.58 0.42
C LEU A 106 2.91 -6.50 0.11
N GLU A 107 2.72 -7.57 -0.66
CA GLU A 107 3.84 -8.45 -1.04
C GLU A 107 4.83 -7.71 -1.97
N ALA A 108 4.32 -6.89 -2.89
CA ALA A 108 5.17 -6.06 -3.73
C ALA A 108 5.99 -5.04 -2.91
N ASP A 109 5.38 -4.40 -1.92
CA ASP A 109 6.07 -3.43 -1.07
C ASP A 109 7.08 -4.10 -0.14
N LYS A 110 6.76 -5.29 0.39
CA LYS A 110 7.70 -6.11 1.14
C LYS A 110 8.90 -6.54 0.29
N GLN A 111 8.68 -6.90 -0.98
CA GLN A 111 9.77 -7.23 -1.90
C GLN A 111 10.67 -6.01 -2.14
N LYS A 112 10.09 -4.84 -2.47
CA LYS A 112 10.85 -3.59 -2.64
C LYS A 112 11.68 -3.24 -1.40
N LEU A 113 11.11 -3.39 -0.21
CA LEU A 113 11.83 -3.15 1.05
C LEU A 113 13.01 -4.11 1.21
N THR A 114 12.80 -5.40 0.89
CA THR A 114 13.84 -6.42 0.97
C THR A 114 14.98 -6.11 -0.01
N ASP A 115 14.64 -5.74 -1.25
CA ASP A 115 15.61 -5.36 -2.28
C ASP A 115 16.40 -4.10 -1.85
N ALA A 116 15.71 -3.08 -1.34
CA ALA A 116 16.35 -1.87 -0.84
C ALA A 116 17.33 -2.14 0.32
N ILE A 117 16.95 -2.98 1.29
CA ILE A 117 17.82 -3.38 2.40
C ILE A 117 19.05 -4.13 1.89
N SER A 118 18.87 -5.02 0.91
CA SER A 118 19.97 -5.75 0.28
C SER A 118 20.95 -4.80 -0.40
N ASP A 119 20.45 -3.86 -1.21
CA ASP A 119 21.27 -2.88 -1.92
C ASP A 119 22.05 -1.98 -0.97
N ILE A 120 21.40 -1.50 0.10
CA ILE A 120 22.05 -0.70 1.14
C ILE A 120 23.16 -1.50 1.81
N SER A 121 22.90 -2.78 2.13
CA SER A 121 23.90 -3.65 2.75
C SER A 121 25.14 -3.81 1.85
N HIS A 122 24.96 -3.95 0.54
CA HIS A 122 26.06 -3.96 -0.43
C HIS A 122 26.81 -2.63 -0.49
N GLN A 123 26.08 -1.50 -0.51
CA GLN A 123 26.66 -0.16 -0.53
C GLN A 123 27.44 0.19 0.73
N ILE A 124 27.11 -0.41 1.88
CA ILE A 124 27.86 -0.27 3.14
C ILE A 124 29.08 -1.21 3.19
N LYS A 125 28.95 -2.44 2.70
CA LYS A 125 30.04 -3.44 2.76
C LYS A 125 31.29 -3.01 2.00
N THR A 126 31.11 -2.37 0.85
CA THR A 126 32.20 -1.92 -0.03
C THR A 126 33.12 -0.88 0.63
N PRO A 127 32.61 0.29 1.10
CA PRO A 127 33.43 1.28 1.77
C PRO A 127 34.03 0.74 3.07
N LEU A 128 33.29 -0.09 3.82
CA LEU A 128 33.80 -0.72 5.04
C LEU A 128 35.02 -1.60 4.76
N THR A 129 34.95 -2.47 3.75
CA THR A 129 36.06 -3.36 3.38
C THR A 129 37.29 -2.54 2.96
N SER A 130 37.08 -1.48 2.17
CA SER A 130 38.14 -0.57 1.74
C SER A 130 38.82 0.10 2.94
N MET A 131 38.04 0.61 3.90
CA MET A 131 38.54 1.22 5.12
C MET A 131 39.29 0.22 6.01
N THR A 132 38.83 -1.02 6.12
CA THR A 132 39.55 -2.08 6.86
C THR A 132 40.93 -2.32 6.26
N VAL A 133 41.02 -2.48 4.93
CA VAL A 133 42.31 -2.67 4.25
C VAL A 133 43.23 -1.47 4.44
N MET A 134 42.72 -0.24 4.28
CA MET A 134 43.51 0.97 4.49
C MET A 134 43.97 1.11 5.95
N SER A 135 43.13 0.74 6.91
CA SER A 135 43.47 0.73 8.32
C SER A 135 44.57 -0.30 8.64
N ASP A 136 44.51 -1.48 8.02
CA ASP A 136 45.57 -2.49 8.15
C ASP A 136 46.89 -1.99 7.56
N LEU A 137 46.86 -1.32 6.39
CA LEU A 137 48.06 -0.74 5.79
C LEU A 137 48.67 0.39 6.65
N LEU A 138 47.83 1.20 7.31
CA LEU A 138 48.25 2.27 8.22
C LEU A 138 48.98 1.75 9.47
N SER A 139 48.74 0.49 9.85
CA SER A 139 49.41 -0.16 10.99
C SER A 139 50.92 -0.37 10.78
N ASN A 140 51.39 -0.37 9.52
CA ASN A 140 52.81 -0.50 9.23
C ASN A 140 53.58 0.79 9.62
N PRO A 141 54.54 0.73 10.57
CA PRO A 141 55.30 1.91 10.99
C PRO A 141 56.24 2.46 9.91
N GLN A 142 56.65 1.63 8.94
CA GLN A 142 57.53 2.01 7.83
C GLN A 142 56.76 2.58 6.62
N LEU A 143 55.44 2.80 6.75
CA LEU A 143 54.64 3.37 5.66
C LEU A 143 55.05 4.82 5.40
N ASP A 144 55.31 5.12 4.12
CA ASP A 144 55.62 6.45 3.63
C ASP A 144 54.61 7.52 4.12
N PRO A 145 55.06 8.67 4.65
CA PRO A 145 54.18 9.71 5.17
C PRO A 145 53.14 10.25 4.17
N VAL A 146 53.46 10.30 2.88
CA VAL A 146 52.52 10.77 1.84
C VAL A 146 51.39 9.77 1.69
N LYS A 147 51.71 8.47 1.55
CA LYS A 147 50.70 7.40 1.51
C LYS A 147 49.88 7.30 2.80
N ARG A 148 50.50 7.50 3.96
CA ARG A 148 49.79 7.54 5.24
C ARG A 148 48.72 8.62 5.25
N LYS A 149 49.05 9.83 4.78
CA LYS A 149 48.09 10.93 4.66
C LYS A 149 46.97 10.60 3.67
N GLU A 150 47.31 10.03 2.52
CA GLU A 150 46.35 9.61 1.48
C GLU A 150 45.35 8.58 2.02
N PHE A 151 45.81 7.52 2.70
CA PHE A 151 44.92 6.50 3.28
C PHE A 151 44.01 7.08 4.36
N THR A 152 44.52 7.95 5.24
CA THR A 152 43.69 8.64 6.24
C THR A 152 42.62 9.51 5.58
N GLN A 153 42.96 10.25 4.52
CA GLN A 153 41.99 11.05 3.76
C GLN A 153 40.94 10.16 3.06
N ASN A 154 41.35 9.04 2.48
CA ASN A 154 40.43 8.09 1.86
C ASN A 154 39.45 7.50 2.89
N ILE A 155 39.93 7.11 4.07
CA ILE A 155 39.07 6.63 5.16
C ILE A 155 38.07 7.72 5.57
N GLN A 156 38.52 8.97 5.75
CA GLN A 156 37.65 10.10 6.07
C GLN A 156 36.52 10.26 5.04
N MET A 157 36.85 10.23 3.75
CA MET A 157 35.85 10.33 2.67
C MET A 157 34.85 9.16 2.68
N GLN A 158 35.31 7.93 2.97
CA GLN A 158 34.40 6.78 3.07
C GLN A 158 33.48 6.86 4.30
N LEU A 159 33.96 7.37 5.43
CA LEU A 159 33.15 7.62 6.63
C LEU A 159 32.05 8.65 6.34
N GLU A 160 32.40 9.77 5.70
CA GLU A 160 31.44 10.81 5.31
C GLU A 160 30.37 10.25 4.35
N ARG A 161 30.78 9.40 3.40
CA ARG A 161 29.84 8.71 2.51
C ARG A 161 28.90 7.77 3.27
N MET A 162 29.41 7.01 4.24
CA MET A 162 28.59 6.11 5.05
C MET A 162 27.61 6.89 5.94
N ASP A 163 28.04 7.99 6.55
CA ASP A 163 27.16 8.86 7.34
C ASP A 163 26.01 9.43 6.50
N TRP A 164 26.31 9.87 5.27
CA TRP A 164 25.30 10.31 4.33
C TRP A 164 24.30 9.21 3.96
N LEU A 165 24.78 7.97 3.71
CA LEU A 165 23.93 6.82 3.40
C LEU A 165 22.99 6.47 4.56
N VAL A 166 23.52 6.39 5.78
CA VAL A 166 22.73 6.07 6.99
C VAL A 166 21.70 7.18 7.26
N SER A 167 22.11 8.43 7.16
CA SER A 167 21.21 9.58 7.34
C SER A 167 20.08 9.59 6.30
N SER A 168 20.39 9.27 5.04
CA SER A 168 19.40 9.18 3.97
C SER A 168 18.42 8.03 4.21
N LEU A 169 18.91 6.87 4.66
CA LEU A 169 18.06 5.73 5.02
C LEU A 169 17.11 6.04 6.19
N LEU A 170 17.62 6.68 7.24
CA LEU A 170 16.79 7.07 8.39
C LEU A 170 15.72 8.09 7.99
N LYS A 171 16.03 9.01 7.08
CA LYS A 171 15.04 9.94 6.52
C LYS A 171 13.97 9.19 5.73
N LEU A 172 14.36 8.29 4.83
CA LEU A 172 13.43 7.49 4.03
C LEU A 172 12.50 6.63 4.90
N SER A 173 13.08 5.92 5.88
CA SER A 173 12.31 5.10 6.83
C SER A 173 11.27 5.91 7.61
N LYS A 174 11.58 7.15 7.99
CA LYS A 174 10.62 8.05 8.65
C LYS A 174 9.47 8.47 7.73
N ILE A 175 9.73 8.59 6.42
CA ILE A 175 8.72 8.92 5.39
C ILE A 175 7.78 7.72 5.22
N ASP A 176 8.36 6.54 5.02
CA ASP A 176 7.59 5.30 4.77
C ASP A 176 6.73 4.90 5.97
N ALA A 177 7.23 5.11 7.20
CA ALA A 177 6.46 4.84 8.41
C ALA A 177 5.33 5.86 8.66
N GLY A 178 5.17 6.89 7.81
CA GLY A 178 4.17 7.95 7.99
C GLY A 178 4.40 8.81 9.23
N THR A 179 5.59 8.73 9.84
CA THR A 179 5.91 9.44 11.10
C THR A 179 6.25 10.91 10.90
N ILE A 180 6.50 11.33 9.67
CA ILE A 180 6.75 12.73 9.32
C ILE A 180 5.42 13.46 9.18
N GLN A 181 5.20 14.43 10.07
CA GLN A 181 4.16 15.43 9.89
C GLN A 181 4.73 16.57 9.04
N PHE A 182 4.34 16.62 7.77
CA PHE A 182 4.66 17.73 6.89
C PHE A 182 3.93 19.00 7.36
N LYS A 183 4.68 20.09 7.52
CA LYS A 183 4.10 21.40 7.80
C LYS A 183 3.68 22.02 6.48
N LYS A 184 2.38 22.22 6.25
CA LYS A 184 1.91 23.00 5.11
C LYS A 184 1.95 24.48 5.45
N GLU A 185 2.80 25.22 4.75
CA GLU A 185 2.89 26.67 4.82
C GLU A 185 2.99 27.26 3.40
N THR A 186 2.61 28.52 3.24
CA THR A 186 2.79 29.25 1.98
C THR A 186 4.25 29.69 1.88
N ILE A 187 4.96 29.16 0.88
CA ILE A 187 6.40 29.36 0.71
C ILE A 187 6.65 30.23 -0.52
N ASN A 188 7.46 31.26 -0.35
CA ASN A 188 7.99 32.04 -1.46
C ASN A 188 9.12 31.25 -2.16
N LEU A 189 8.95 30.97 -3.46
CA LEU A 189 9.88 30.16 -4.24
C LEU A 189 11.26 30.81 -4.39
N HIS A 190 11.32 32.13 -4.50
CA HIS A 190 12.60 32.85 -4.59
C HIS A 190 13.45 32.66 -3.33
N LYS A 191 12.84 32.79 -2.14
CA LYS A 191 13.52 32.52 -0.86
C LYS A 191 13.97 31.07 -0.77
N LEU A 192 13.10 30.12 -1.14
CA LEU A 192 13.41 28.70 -1.10
C LEU A 192 14.60 28.35 -1.99
N MET A 193 14.61 28.86 -3.23
CA MET A 193 15.70 28.64 -4.18
C MET A 193 17.03 29.21 -3.69
N ASN A 194 17.03 30.44 -3.16
CA ASN A 194 18.23 31.04 -2.59
C ASN A 194 18.79 30.20 -1.43
N GLU A 195 17.94 29.71 -0.52
CA GLU A 195 18.40 28.84 0.58
C GLU A 195 18.91 27.48 0.09
N ALA A 196 18.31 26.91 -0.97
CA ALA A 196 18.76 25.65 -1.56
C ALA A 196 20.09 25.77 -2.31
N LEU A 197 20.41 26.95 -2.86
CA LEU A 197 21.63 27.21 -3.60
C LEU A 197 22.85 27.48 -2.73
N LYS A 198 22.66 28.06 -1.53
CA LYS A 198 23.76 28.44 -0.62
C LYS A 198 24.83 27.35 -0.45
N PRO A 199 24.49 26.07 -0.19
CA PRO A 199 25.51 25.03 0.00
C PRO A 199 26.33 24.75 -1.27
N MET A 200 25.78 25.05 -2.44
CA MET A 200 26.37 24.70 -3.75
C MET A 200 27.19 25.84 -4.36
N LEU A 201 27.15 27.05 -3.78
CA LEU A 201 27.88 28.21 -4.31
C LEU A 201 29.39 27.95 -4.45
N ILE A 202 30.04 27.40 -3.41
CA ILE A 202 31.48 27.11 -3.42
C ILE A 202 31.82 26.01 -4.45
N PRO A 203 31.16 24.82 -4.46
CA PRO A 203 31.38 23.82 -5.50
C PRO A 203 31.18 24.33 -6.93
N MET A 204 30.18 25.19 -7.14
CA MET A 204 29.89 25.79 -8.45
C MET A 204 30.98 26.75 -8.89
N GLU A 205 31.46 27.60 -7.98
CA GLU A 205 32.57 28.53 -8.24
C GLU A 205 33.85 27.77 -8.58
N LEU A 206 34.18 26.71 -7.84
CA LEU A 206 35.34 25.85 -8.11
C LEU A 206 35.28 25.16 -9.48
N LYS A 207 34.08 24.89 -10.00
CA LYS A 207 33.86 24.31 -11.34
C LYS A 207 33.55 25.36 -12.41
N GLU A 208 33.58 26.65 -12.09
CA GLU A 208 33.21 27.73 -13.01
C GLU A 208 31.82 27.55 -13.64
N ILE A 209 30.86 26.99 -12.89
CA ILE A 209 29.51 26.73 -13.40
C ILE A 209 28.69 28.02 -13.39
N LEU A 210 28.11 28.36 -14.55
CA LEU A 210 27.16 29.46 -14.69
C LEU A 210 25.77 29.01 -14.25
N ILE A 211 25.12 29.80 -13.39
CA ILE A 211 23.73 29.57 -12.99
C ILE A 211 22.81 30.64 -13.55
N GLU A 212 21.73 30.23 -14.19
CA GLU A 212 20.66 31.12 -14.65
C GLU A 212 19.34 30.70 -13.98
N ILE A 213 18.72 31.63 -13.27
CA ILE A 213 17.46 31.40 -12.58
C ILE A 213 16.39 32.27 -13.24
N LYS A 214 15.38 31.65 -13.82
CA LYS A 214 14.20 32.30 -14.40
C LYS A 214 13.00 32.02 -13.51
N GLY A 215 12.48 33.04 -12.86
CA GLY A 215 11.42 32.88 -11.88
C GLY A 215 10.37 33.95 -12.02
N GLN A 216 9.10 33.58 -11.94
CA GLN A 216 8.02 34.55 -11.76
C GLN A 216 8.17 35.26 -10.41
N GLU A 217 8.13 36.59 -10.39
CA GLU A 217 8.15 37.37 -9.15
C GLU A 217 6.91 37.06 -8.30
N GLY A 218 7.12 36.92 -6.98
CA GLY A 218 6.04 36.64 -6.05
C GLY A 218 5.51 35.22 -6.07
N ALA A 219 6.03 34.32 -6.92
CA ALA A 219 5.55 32.95 -7.02
C ALA A 219 5.60 32.21 -5.68
N THR A 220 4.47 31.62 -5.30
CA THR A 220 4.35 30.84 -4.07
C THR A 220 3.87 29.42 -4.33
N PHE A 221 4.10 28.54 -3.36
CA PHE A 221 3.43 27.24 -3.32
C PHE A 221 3.12 26.84 -1.88
N SER A 222 2.13 25.95 -1.70
CA SER A 222 1.83 25.37 -0.40
C SER A 222 2.60 24.07 -0.20
N GLY A 223 3.47 24.03 0.81
CA GLY A 223 4.30 22.85 1.09
C GLY A 223 5.08 22.99 2.39
N ASP A 224 6.04 22.09 2.60
CA ASP A 224 6.96 22.14 3.74
C ASP A 224 8.31 22.71 3.29
N PHE A 225 8.74 23.80 3.94
CA PHE A 225 9.93 24.52 3.53
C PHE A 225 11.19 23.67 3.63
N ASN A 226 11.33 22.89 4.70
CA ASN A 226 12.55 22.12 4.94
C ASN A 226 12.65 20.91 4.01
N TRP A 227 11.55 20.19 3.84
CA TRP A 227 11.52 19.03 2.94
C TRP A 227 11.71 19.44 1.47
N THR A 228 11.07 20.54 1.05
CA THR A 228 11.23 21.01 -0.33
C THR A 228 12.63 21.56 -0.57
N LYS A 229 13.21 22.27 0.42
CA LYS A 229 14.61 22.75 0.34
C LYS A 229 15.57 21.58 0.20
N GLU A 230 15.41 20.54 0.99
CA GLU A 230 16.24 19.32 0.92
C GLU A 230 16.14 18.66 -0.46
N ALA A 231 14.92 18.54 -1.00
CA ALA A 231 14.70 17.99 -2.34
C ALA A 231 15.43 18.81 -3.42
N LEU A 232 15.33 20.13 -3.37
CA LEU A 232 16.03 21.04 -4.29
C LEU A 232 17.55 20.94 -4.14
N ILE A 233 18.08 20.88 -2.91
CA ILE A 233 19.51 20.68 -2.66
C ILE A 233 19.99 19.39 -3.34
N ASN A 234 19.24 18.29 -3.23
CA ASN A 234 19.60 17.02 -3.88
C ASN A 234 19.64 17.13 -5.42
N LEU A 235 18.66 17.83 -6.02
CA LEU A 235 18.64 18.05 -7.47
C LEU A 235 19.79 18.95 -7.95
N ILE A 236 20.02 20.07 -7.26
CA ILE A 236 21.09 21.02 -7.60
C ILE A 236 22.46 20.35 -7.41
N LYS A 237 22.66 19.60 -6.33
CA LYS A 237 23.89 18.84 -6.11
C LYS A 237 24.18 17.89 -7.26
N ASN A 238 23.18 17.09 -7.69
CA ASN A 238 23.33 16.22 -8.85
C ASN A 238 23.68 17.00 -10.12
N ALA A 239 23.04 18.16 -10.34
CA ALA A 239 23.34 19.01 -11.49
C ALA A 239 24.81 19.51 -11.44
N VAL A 240 25.28 19.97 -10.29
CA VAL A 240 26.67 20.43 -10.10
C VAL A 240 27.68 19.30 -10.27
N GLU A 241 27.39 18.10 -9.75
CA GLU A 241 28.27 16.93 -9.87
C GLU A 241 28.45 16.50 -11.33
N HIS A 242 27.37 16.48 -12.11
CA HIS A 242 27.35 16.01 -13.50
C HIS A 242 27.63 17.10 -14.55
N THR A 243 27.64 18.37 -14.18
CA THR A 243 28.02 19.47 -15.09
C THR A 243 29.55 19.55 -15.19
N PRO A 244 30.11 19.61 -16.42
CA PRO A 244 31.54 19.79 -16.64
C PRO A 244 31.99 21.20 -16.24
N ILE A 245 33.31 21.39 -16.13
CA ILE A 245 33.91 22.70 -15.81
C ILE A 245 33.52 23.72 -16.87
N GLY A 246 33.11 24.93 -16.45
CA GLY A 246 32.63 25.98 -17.35
C GLY A 246 31.22 25.77 -17.90
N GLY A 247 30.51 24.75 -17.41
CA GLY A 247 29.14 24.44 -17.84
C GLY A 247 28.09 25.39 -17.31
N LYS A 248 26.82 25.11 -17.62
CA LYS A 248 25.68 25.95 -17.26
C LYS A 248 24.54 25.13 -16.65
N ILE A 249 23.93 25.64 -15.59
CA ILE A 249 22.71 25.11 -14.95
C ILE A 249 21.62 26.17 -15.06
N GLU A 250 20.48 25.79 -15.63
CA GLU A 250 19.30 26.66 -15.74
C GLU A 250 18.19 26.14 -14.82
N ILE A 251 17.59 27.04 -14.04
CA ILE A 251 16.47 26.74 -13.13
C ILE A 251 15.31 27.65 -13.49
N GLU A 252 14.18 27.06 -13.88
CA GLU A 252 12.96 27.80 -14.19
C GLU A 252 11.82 27.43 -13.23
N TYR A 253 11.12 28.43 -12.70
CA TYR A 253 9.91 28.22 -11.89
C TYR A 253 8.81 29.23 -12.22
N LEU A 254 7.58 28.73 -12.22
CA LEU A 254 6.36 29.48 -12.55
C LEU A 254 5.23 29.05 -11.60
N GLU A 255 4.40 30.01 -11.19
CA GLU A 255 3.24 29.73 -10.35
C GLU A 255 2.11 29.19 -11.22
N ASN A 256 1.62 27.99 -10.91
CA ASN A 256 0.51 27.38 -11.63
C ASN A 256 -0.78 27.50 -10.81
N SER A 257 -1.84 28.03 -11.43
CA SER A 257 -3.14 28.26 -10.80
C SER A 257 -4.04 27.01 -10.79
N LEU A 258 -3.49 25.85 -10.40
CA LEU A 258 -4.28 24.62 -10.24
C LEU A 258 -4.87 24.49 -8.83
#